data_AF-A0AAD7HPW9-F1
#
_entry.id   AF-A0AAD7HPW9-F1
#
_cell.length_a   1.000
_cell.length_b   1.000
_cell.length_c   1.000
_cell.angle_alpha   90.00
_cell.angle_beta   90.00
_cell.angle_gamma   90.00
#
_symmetry.space_group_name_H-M   'P 1'
#
loop_
_entity.id
_entity.type
_entity.pdbx_description
1 polymer ?
#
loop_
_entity_poly.entity_id
_entity_poly.type
_entity_poly.pdbx_seq_one_letter_code
_entity_poly.pdbx_strand_id
1 'polypeptide(L)'
;MQRGRPKGSRNTPGHSAGRARQGSGQKKKSERKTAKVQVLGKTKAPKSKDKNRKLPSTVQSSSTSRTTVASVSSPAPVETRESTEIAPERIHPLFRKNTATPNVVEPRAEATAQGPAIPHIPIIIPDTFESQNATPNPPDISNSDGAAPADLDNSATPGGDAQMDAEDTPEPQGVVQLFLTTTLNEVDRQINLHGTPDCYRVGNTFWILPKDRWFTLQEYKYKPKALSPEALYYPRVFVWVPTALLPGDFTIKCPFCKSGKMTGSGWNANPVARRIVDLDSTYYILSKRIKCRHGCKKSCSMYHDEVLAQFPEHLRNEFPETKAPAAFLTHRSGIDKKVMTLIRSGISQGLTSHGWERILRELHVRNRDLAEQSYLHALKAATSDLPEPLQVFSSFSDKKGFAGFSPSRWYLNQLYVEYMNHIKPHQDQAMAAIPVTAAKWDRSYKVIKYHARLDGVRVFGSLWTMTNEAEQIRQMILTLTDHLHHIEHPLQDIIRSLHEHGHQPISLLWTDNVAADRQFAERVIPTLRADINSEMTSPSTPYPPANVPDDLTVHIASTSTLIEQTCWAIMSEIGDETTGRTITVG
;
A
#
# COMPACT_ATOMS: atom_id res chain seq x y z
N MET A 1 -18.74 -47.24 -33.98
CA MET A 1 -18.67 -48.37 -33.04
C MET A 1 -19.28 -47.95 -31.71
N GLN A 2 -20.44 -48.50 -31.37
CA GLN A 2 -21.11 -48.31 -30.08
C GLN A 2 -20.32 -49.04 -28.99
N ARG A 3 -20.08 -48.38 -27.85
CA ARG A 3 -19.70 -49.08 -26.61
C ARG A 3 -20.57 -48.57 -25.47
N GLY A 4 -21.36 -49.50 -24.94
CA GLY A 4 -22.36 -49.30 -23.92
C GLY A 4 -21.80 -49.18 -22.52
N ARG A 5 -22.67 -48.72 -21.62
CA ARG A 5 -22.46 -48.47 -20.20
C ARG A 5 -22.68 -49.76 -19.40
N PRO A 6 -21.89 -50.08 -18.36
CA PRO A 6 -22.17 -51.23 -17.51
C PRO A 6 -23.36 -50.95 -16.57
N LYS A 7 -24.20 -51.97 -16.38
CA LYS A 7 -25.25 -52.03 -15.36
C LYS A 7 -24.64 -52.49 -14.03
N GLY A 8 -24.94 -51.78 -12.93
CA GLY A 8 -24.86 -52.35 -11.59
C GLY A 8 -24.25 -51.45 -10.51
N SER A 9 -25.07 -50.63 -9.85
CA SER A 9 -24.94 -50.38 -8.41
C SER A 9 -26.33 -50.09 -7.84
N ARG A 10 -26.70 -50.87 -6.82
CA ARG A 10 -27.95 -50.74 -6.07
C ARG A 10 -27.82 -49.57 -5.10
N ASN A 11 -28.84 -48.71 -5.05
CA ASN A 11 -28.96 -47.65 -4.04
C ASN A 11 -29.30 -48.25 -2.67
N THR A 12 -28.57 -47.83 -1.64
CA THR A 12 -28.95 -47.98 -0.23
C THR A 12 -30.06 -47.00 0.13
N PRO A 13 -31.13 -47.42 0.83
CA PRO A 13 -32.20 -46.54 1.30
C PRO A 13 -31.79 -45.87 2.61
N GLY A 14 -31.83 -44.53 2.71
CA GLY A 14 -31.55 -43.89 4.00
C GLY A 14 -31.25 -42.39 4.08
N HIS A 15 -31.48 -41.58 3.04
CA HIS A 15 -31.34 -40.12 3.20
C HIS A 15 -32.56 -39.35 2.68
N SER A 16 -33.24 -38.73 3.63
CA SER A 16 -34.34 -37.79 3.47
C SER A 16 -33.84 -36.50 2.83
N ALA A 17 -34.24 -36.27 1.58
CA ALA A 17 -34.01 -35.01 0.88
C ALA A 17 -34.91 -33.90 1.45
N GLY A 18 -34.28 -32.87 2.01
CA GLY A 18 -34.90 -31.63 2.41
C GLY A 18 -35.49 -30.87 1.21
N ARG A 19 -36.71 -30.39 1.42
CA ARG A 19 -37.61 -29.67 0.50
C ARG A 19 -36.93 -28.57 -0.34
N ALA A 20 -37.07 -28.70 -1.66
CA ALA A 20 -36.92 -27.59 -2.61
C ALA A 20 -38.19 -26.71 -2.58
N ARG A 21 -38.02 -25.40 -2.35
CA ARG A 21 -39.10 -24.42 -2.51
C ARG A 21 -39.26 -24.05 -3.99
N GLN A 22 -40.46 -24.26 -4.52
CA GLN A 22 -40.96 -23.68 -5.75
C GLN A 22 -41.13 -22.16 -5.59
N GLY A 23 -40.69 -21.38 -6.58
CA GLY A 23 -40.87 -19.92 -6.55
C GLY A 23 -40.15 -19.15 -7.65
N SER A 24 -40.17 -19.62 -8.90
CA SER A 24 -39.70 -18.82 -10.05
C SER A 24 -40.87 -18.10 -10.70
N GLY A 25 -41.15 -16.88 -10.23
CA GLY A 25 -42.07 -15.94 -10.88
C GLY A 25 -41.45 -15.38 -12.15
N GLN A 26 -42.13 -15.57 -13.29
CA GLN A 26 -41.79 -14.99 -14.58
C GLN A 26 -41.86 -13.46 -14.54
N LYS A 27 -40.74 -12.77 -14.83
CA LYS A 27 -40.75 -11.34 -15.15
C LYS A 27 -41.12 -11.14 -16.62
N LYS A 28 -42.22 -10.42 -16.86
CA LYS A 28 -42.69 -9.98 -18.18
C LYS A 28 -41.68 -9.01 -18.82
N LYS A 29 -41.33 -9.27 -20.09
CA LYS A 29 -40.62 -8.35 -21.00
C LYS A 29 -41.48 -7.10 -21.22
N SER A 30 -40.95 -5.92 -20.90
CA SER A 30 -41.53 -4.64 -21.33
C SER A 30 -40.99 -4.27 -22.71
N GLU A 31 -41.90 -4.10 -23.65
CA GLU A 31 -41.65 -3.69 -25.02
C GLU A 31 -41.05 -2.27 -25.11
N ARG A 32 -40.04 -2.16 -25.97
CA ARG A 32 -39.30 -0.94 -26.29
C ARG A 32 -40.08 -0.20 -27.38
N LYS A 33 -40.86 0.82 -27.00
CA LYS A 33 -41.51 1.73 -27.97
C LYS A 33 -40.53 2.81 -28.42
N THR A 34 -40.16 2.72 -29.70
CA THR A 34 -39.59 3.79 -30.53
C THR A 34 -40.52 5.00 -30.59
N ALA A 35 -40.01 6.19 -30.25
CA ALA A 35 -40.71 7.46 -30.46
C ALA A 35 -39.99 8.29 -31.53
N LYS A 36 -40.81 8.73 -32.49
CA LYS A 36 -40.48 9.49 -33.69
C LYS A 36 -40.02 10.92 -33.40
N VAL A 37 -39.14 11.37 -34.28
CA VAL A 37 -38.83 12.76 -34.61
C VAL A 37 -40.10 13.50 -35.04
N GLN A 38 -40.34 14.70 -34.50
CA GLN A 38 -41.21 15.71 -35.11
C GLN A 38 -40.66 17.12 -34.86
N VAL A 39 -40.53 17.84 -35.97
CA VAL A 39 -40.14 19.25 -36.13
C VAL A 39 -41.42 20.11 -36.23
N LEU A 40 -41.28 21.42 -36.03
CA LEU A 40 -42.27 22.53 -36.01
C LEU A 40 -42.77 22.83 -34.58
N GLY A 41 -42.55 24.00 -33.97
CA GLY A 41 -42.45 25.35 -34.51
C GLY A 41 -43.75 26.09 -34.19
N LYS A 42 -43.74 27.01 -33.21
CA LYS A 42 -44.57 28.22 -33.16
C LYS A 42 -44.29 29.10 -31.94
N THR A 43 -44.08 30.37 -32.27
CA THR A 43 -44.04 31.61 -31.50
C THR A 43 -45.21 31.81 -30.52
N LYS A 44 -44.93 32.45 -29.36
CA LYS A 44 -45.74 33.55 -28.78
C LYS A 44 -45.04 34.18 -27.57
N ALA A 45 -44.79 35.49 -27.66
CA ALA A 45 -44.58 36.43 -26.56
C ALA A 45 -45.86 37.30 -26.40
N PRO A 46 -45.92 38.33 -25.53
CA PRO A 46 -45.53 38.43 -24.12
C PRO A 46 -46.72 38.93 -23.25
N LYS A 47 -46.62 38.86 -21.91
CA LYS A 47 -47.37 39.79 -21.03
C LYS A 47 -46.54 40.24 -19.82
N SER A 48 -46.67 41.54 -19.60
CA SER A 48 -46.01 42.43 -18.66
C SER A 48 -46.40 42.22 -17.20
N LYS A 49 -45.56 42.71 -16.28
CA LYS A 49 -45.94 43.76 -15.32
C LYS A 49 -44.72 44.31 -14.57
N ASP A 50 -44.50 45.59 -14.78
CA ASP A 50 -43.68 46.51 -13.99
C ASP A 50 -44.07 46.56 -12.50
N LYS A 51 -43.09 46.86 -11.64
CA LYS A 51 -43.21 47.84 -10.56
C LYS A 51 -41.83 48.28 -10.04
N ASN A 52 -41.45 49.50 -10.43
CA ASN A 52 -40.69 50.55 -9.75
C ASN A 52 -40.09 50.27 -8.35
N ARG A 53 -38.84 50.74 -8.11
CA ARG A 53 -38.57 51.97 -7.31
C ARG A 53 -37.05 52.26 -7.06
N LYS A 54 -36.60 53.40 -7.62
CA LYS A 54 -35.68 54.47 -7.14
C LYS A 54 -34.21 54.22 -6.75
N LEU A 55 -33.33 54.86 -7.55
CA LEU A 55 -32.09 55.58 -7.15
C LEU A 55 -32.42 56.92 -6.46
N PRO A 56 -31.49 57.52 -5.69
CA PRO A 56 -30.72 58.68 -6.19
C PRO A 56 -29.24 58.71 -5.69
N SER A 57 -28.25 59.03 -6.54
CA SER A 57 -27.63 60.35 -6.84
C SER A 57 -26.33 60.67 -6.06
N THR A 58 -25.24 60.71 -6.83
CA THR A 58 -24.05 61.60 -6.85
C THR A 58 -23.89 62.70 -5.79
N VAL A 59 -22.69 62.80 -5.19
CA VAL A 59 -22.02 64.06 -4.81
C VAL A 59 -20.49 63.93 -5.00
N GLN A 60 -19.90 64.94 -5.65
CA GLN A 60 -18.47 65.23 -5.88
C GLN A 60 -17.81 65.78 -4.59
N SER A 61 -16.50 65.74 -4.32
CA SER A 61 -15.47 66.56 -4.99
C SER A 61 -14.15 66.56 -4.18
N SER A 62 -13.02 66.60 -4.89
CA SER A 62 -11.75 67.34 -4.60
C SER A 62 -10.89 66.89 -3.38
N SER A 63 -9.55 66.91 -3.34
CA SER A 63 -8.52 67.67 -4.08
C SER A 63 -7.08 67.14 -3.79
N THR A 64 -6.17 67.30 -4.77
CA THR A 64 -4.71 67.65 -4.70
C THR A 64 -3.73 66.86 -3.78
N SER A 65 -2.54 66.39 -4.21
CA SER A 65 -1.41 67.16 -4.82
C SER A 65 -0.29 66.28 -5.43
N ARG A 66 0.28 66.77 -6.55
CA ARG A 66 1.71 66.86 -7.05
C ARG A 66 2.83 65.97 -6.46
N THR A 67 3.99 65.69 -7.08
CA THR A 67 4.65 65.80 -8.42
C THR A 67 6.12 65.36 -8.25
N THR A 68 6.72 64.60 -9.20
CA THR A 68 8.13 64.60 -9.71
C THR A 68 8.32 63.24 -10.44
N VAL A 69 8.56 63.05 -11.75
CA VAL A 69 9.40 63.61 -12.84
C VAL A 69 10.90 63.26 -12.78
N ALA A 70 11.29 62.28 -13.59
CA ALA A 70 12.50 62.18 -14.46
C ALA A 70 12.35 60.86 -15.27
N SER A 71 12.17 60.75 -16.59
CA SER A 71 12.75 61.31 -17.82
C SER A 71 14.04 60.62 -18.34
N VAL A 72 13.83 59.76 -19.35
CA VAL A 72 14.57 59.64 -20.63
C VAL A 72 15.91 58.89 -20.68
N SER A 73 15.94 57.81 -21.47
CA SER A 73 16.90 57.64 -22.59
C SER A 73 16.41 56.60 -23.60
N SER A 74 16.65 56.92 -24.87
CA SER A 74 16.16 56.33 -26.11
C SER A 74 17.10 55.24 -26.69
N PRO A 75 16.74 54.56 -27.81
CA PRO A 75 17.11 53.17 -28.10
C PRO A 75 18.09 52.96 -29.28
N ALA A 76 18.46 51.67 -29.47
CA ALA A 76 18.83 50.92 -30.69
C ALA A 76 20.21 50.21 -30.59
N PRO A 77 20.51 49.16 -31.40
CA PRO A 77 19.70 48.47 -32.40
C PRO A 77 19.59 46.94 -32.24
N VAL A 78 18.72 46.39 -33.09
CA VAL A 78 18.44 44.98 -33.36
C VAL A 78 19.64 44.29 -34.02
N GLU A 79 20.08 43.16 -33.46
CA GLU A 79 20.89 42.17 -34.16
C GLU A 79 20.23 40.79 -34.09
N THR A 80 20.13 40.19 -35.27
CA THR A 80 19.67 38.83 -35.53
C THR A 80 20.84 37.88 -35.35
N ARG A 81 20.68 36.78 -34.60
CA ARG A 81 21.32 35.50 -34.93
C ARG A 81 20.92 34.32 -34.05
N GLU A 82 20.70 33.22 -34.77
CA GLU A 82 21.09 31.84 -34.48
C GLU A 82 20.49 31.08 -33.30
N SER A 83 19.60 30.17 -33.70
CA SER A 83 19.15 28.97 -33.01
C SER A 83 20.32 28.11 -32.54
N THR A 84 20.48 27.97 -31.22
CA THR A 84 21.31 26.91 -30.61
C THR A 84 20.43 25.81 -30.04
N GLU A 85 20.72 24.60 -30.50
CA GLU A 85 20.22 23.32 -30.02
C GLU A 85 20.37 23.17 -28.50
N ILE A 86 19.29 22.77 -27.84
CA ILE A 86 19.27 22.44 -26.42
C ILE A 86 19.73 20.98 -26.30
N ALA A 87 20.97 20.78 -25.84
CA ALA A 87 21.46 19.50 -25.38
C ALA A 87 20.83 19.14 -24.02
N PRO A 88 20.47 17.87 -23.76
CA PRO A 88 19.85 17.47 -22.49
C PRO A 88 20.86 17.46 -21.34
N GLU A 89 20.43 18.03 -20.22
CA GLU A 89 21.17 18.14 -18.97
C GLU A 89 21.59 16.78 -18.41
N ARG A 90 22.85 16.72 -17.99
CA ARG A 90 23.51 15.58 -17.37
C ARG A 90 22.95 15.32 -15.97
N ILE A 91 22.58 14.07 -15.76
CA ILE A 91 22.28 13.47 -14.47
C ILE A 91 23.53 13.51 -13.57
N HIS A 92 23.35 14.02 -12.36
CA HIS A 92 24.33 14.10 -11.28
C HIS A 92 24.80 12.70 -10.81
N PRO A 93 26.12 12.37 -10.76
CA PRO A 93 26.58 11.12 -10.20
C PRO A 93 26.96 11.28 -8.72
N LEU A 94 26.09 10.82 -7.82
CA LEU A 94 26.42 10.58 -6.40
C LEU A 94 26.80 9.11 -6.21
N PHE A 95 28.03 8.74 -6.57
CA PHE A 95 28.74 7.57 -6.02
C PHE A 95 30.24 7.78 -6.23
N ARG A 96 30.90 8.48 -5.30
CA ARG A 96 32.36 8.47 -5.20
C ARG A 96 32.79 7.30 -4.32
N LYS A 97 33.46 6.33 -4.93
CA LYS A 97 34.30 5.33 -4.25
C LYS A 97 35.53 6.05 -3.70
N ASN A 98 35.71 6.03 -2.38
CA ASN A 98 36.97 6.42 -1.76
C ASN A 98 38.04 5.38 -2.10
N THR A 99 39.02 5.78 -2.91
CA THR A 99 40.30 5.08 -3.05
C THR A 99 41.34 5.97 -2.40
N ALA A 100 41.87 5.54 -1.26
CA ALA A 100 43.02 6.16 -0.62
C ALA A 100 44.17 5.15 -0.67
N THR A 101 45.25 5.53 -1.33
CA THR A 101 46.57 4.89 -1.28
C THR A 101 47.25 5.18 0.07
N PRO A 102 48.17 4.30 0.53
CA PRO A 102 48.67 4.31 1.90
C PRO A 102 49.84 5.29 2.06
N ASN A 103 49.79 6.10 3.11
CA ASN A 103 50.96 6.83 3.61
C ASN A 103 51.66 5.99 4.68
N VAL A 104 52.95 5.77 4.44
CA VAL A 104 53.94 5.20 5.36
C VAL A 104 54.10 6.15 6.55
N VAL A 105 53.89 5.64 7.78
CA VAL A 105 54.27 6.31 9.03
C VAL A 105 54.91 5.28 9.95
N GLU A 106 56.13 5.60 10.41
CA GLU A 106 56.94 4.86 11.37
C GLU A 106 56.26 4.74 12.76
N PRO A 107 56.59 3.70 13.56
CA PRO A 107 55.89 3.41 14.80
C PRO A 107 56.42 4.24 15.95
N ARG A 108 55.51 4.95 16.65
CA ARG A 108 55.77 5.52 17.98
C ARG A 108 55.12 4.63 19.03
N ALA A 109 55.93 4.17 19.97
CA ALA A 109 55.56 3.30 21.08
C ALA A 109 54.51 3.95 21.99
N GLU A 110 53.42 3.22 22.27
CA GLU A 110 52.48 3.56 23.32
C GLU A 110 52.03 2.32 24.11
N ALA A 111 51.76 2.61 25.38
CA ALA A 111 51.79 1.71 26.51
C ALA A 111 50.56 0.80 26.61
N THR A 112 50.81 -0.38 27.14
CA THR A 112 49.85 -1.45 27.39
C THR A 112 48.92 -1.06 28.55
N ALA A 113 47.66 -0.75 28.26
CA ALA A 113 46.58 -0.71 29.25
C ALA A 113 45.53 -1.76 28.86
N GLN A 114 45.50 -2.86 29.61
CA GLN A 114 44.54 -3.95 29.46
C GLN A 114 43.17 -3.48 29.96
N GLY A 115 42.22 -3.32 29.03
CA GLY A 115 40.80 -3.19 29.34
C GLY A 115 40.15 -4.56 29.60
N PRO A 116 39.13 -4.64 30.46
CA PRO A 116 38.51 -5.91 30.86
C PRO A 116 37.77 -6.57 29.70
N ALA A 117 37.94 -7.89 29.61
CA ALA A 117 37.36 -8.76 28.59
C ALA A 117 35.83 -8.70 28.60
N ILE A 118 35.25 -8.43 27.44
CA ILE A 118 33.81 -8.58 27.17
C ILE A 118 33.52 -10.08 27.11
N PRO A 119 32.58 -10.62 27.91
CA PRO A 119 32.23 -12.03 27.83
C PRO A 119 31.57 -12.35 26.48
N HIS A 120 32.13 -13.34 25.77
CA HIS A 120 31.56 -13.89 24.55
C HIS A 120 30.15 -14.43 24.82
N ILE A 121 29.15 -13.80 24.21
CA ILE A 121 27.80 -14.35 24.12
C ILE A 121 27.80 -15.33 22.93
N PRO A 122 27.59 -16.64 23.13
CA PRO A 122 27.50 -17.57 22.02
C PRO A 122 26.25 -17.27 21.20
N ILE A 123 26.45 -17.05 19.89
CA ILE A 123 25.37 -16.99 18.92
C ILE A 123 24.82 -18.42 18.78
N ILE A 124 23.64 -18.65 19.34
CA ILE A 124 22.88 -19.89 19.11
C ILE A 124 22.29 -19.78 17.71
N ILE A 125 22.91 -20.49 16.76
CA ILE A 125 22.35 -20.73 15.43
C ILE A 125 21.33 -21.86 15.61
N PRO A 126 20.03 -21.66 15.38
CA PRO A 126 19.08 -22.76 15.40
C PRO A 126 19.39 -23.72 14.24
N ASP A 127 19.49 -25.00 14.58
CA ASP A 127 19.79 -26.08 13.64
C ASP A 127 18.92 -26.00 12.39
N THR A 128 19.61 -26.15 11.28
CA THR A 128 19.08 -26.36 9.94
C THR A 128 17.97 -27.41 9.93
N PHE A 129 16.82 -27.04 9.39
CA PHE A 129 15.74 -27.96 9.06
C PHE A 129 16.24 -28.94 7.98
N GLU A 130 16.62 -30.15 8.38
CA GLU A 130 16.90 -31.24 7.46
C GLU A 130 15.62 -31.62 6.69
N SER A 131 15.68 -31.46 5.37
CA SER A 131 14.67 -31.97 4.45
C SER A 131 14.87 -33.46 4.22
N GLN A 132 14.15 -34.31 4.97
CA GLN A 132 14.07 -35.73 4.63
C GLN A 132 13.09 -35.96 3.47
N ASN A 133 13.62 -36.58 2.41
CA ASN A 133 12.84 -37.17 1.32
C ASN A 133 11.96 -38.31 1.85
N ALA A 134 10.64 -38.18 1.71
CA ALA A 134 9.70 -39.30 1.85
C ALA A 134 8.72 -39.31 0.67
N THR A 135 8.70 -40.44 -0.03
CA THR A 135 7.74 -40.80 -1.10
C THR A 135 6.28 -40.81 -0.63
N PRO A 136 5.31 -40.69 -1.55
CA PRO A 136 3.95 -40.29 -1.24
C PRO A 136 3.03 -41.48 -1.00
N ASN A 137 2.39 -41.54 0.16
CA ASN A 137 1.08 -42.16 0.33
C ASN A 137 0.32 -41.34 1.39
N PRO A 138 -0.85 -40.76 1.07
CA PRO A 138 -1.61 -40.00 2.06
C PRO A 138 -2.40 -40.97 2.97
N PRO A 139 -2.29 -40.85 4.30
CA PRO A 139 -3.29 -41.45 5.19
C PRO A 139 -4.56 -40.58 5.20
N ASP A 140 -5.70 -41.26 5.14
CA ASP A 140 -7.03 -40.75 5.49
C ASP A 140 -6.98 -40.03 6.84
N ILE A 141 -7.23 -38.72 6.84
CA ILE A 141 -7.47 -37.96 8.06
C ILE A 141 -8.97 -37.77 8.19
N SER A 142 -9.56 -38.59 9.05
CA SER A 142 -10.87 -38.43 9.65
C SER A 142 -10.99 -37.06 10.32
N ASN A 143 -12.08 -36.36 10.00
CA ASN A 143 -12.53 -35.16 10.68
C ASN A 143 -12.69 -35.40 12.19
N SER A 144 -12.00 -34.60 13.00
CA SER A 144 -12.35 -34.39 14.41
C SER A 144 -12.71 -32.92 14.61
N ASP A 145 -13.93 -32.73 15.10
CA ASP A 145 -14.60 -31.47 15.39
C ASP A 145 -13.76 -30.53 16.28
N GLY A 146 -13.47 -29.34 15.76
CA GLY A 146 -12.96 -28.20 16.51
C GLY A 146 -13.98 -27.07 16.45
N ALA A 147 -14.67 -26.85 17.57
CA ALA A 147 -15.71 -25.85 17.75
C ALA A 147 -15.26 -24.43 17.32
N ALA A 148 -16.09 -23.81 16.49
CA ALA A 148 -15.94 -22.42 16.06
C ALA A 148 -16.23 -21.46 17.22
N PRO A 149 -15.39 -20.42 17.46
CA PRO A 149 -15.78 -19.32 18.32
C PRO A 149 -16.79 -18.42 17.60
N ALA A 150 -17.82 -18.05 18.36
CA ALA A 150 -19.01 -17.33 17.94
C ALA A 150 -18.74 -16.06 17.11
N ASP A 151 -19.59 -15.89 16.12
CA ASP A 151 -19.69 -14.79 15.17
C ASP A 151 -19.77 -13.41 15.86
N LEU A 152 -18.78 -12.55 15.60
CA LEU A 152 -18.99 -11.10 15.65
C LEU A 152 -19.46 -10.64 14.27
N ASP A 153 -20.77 -10.73 14.10
CA ASP A 153 -21.52 -10.31 12.93
C ASP A 153 -21.27 -8.82 12.64
N ASN A 154 -20.72 -8.53 11.46
CA ASN A 154 -20.54 -7.18 10.95
C ASN A 154 -20.91 -7.17 9.46
N SER A 155 -22.14 -7.62 9.18
CA SER A 155 -22.75 -7.61 7.86
C SER A 155 -23.80 -6.48 7.77
N ALA A 156 -23.38 -5.31 7.26
CA ALA A 156 -24.33 -4.27 6.86
C ALA A 156 -24.76 -4.51 5.41
N THR A 157 -25.92 -5.14 5.23
CA THR A 157 -26.63 -5.20 3.94
C THR A 157 -27.52 -3.96 3.77
N PRO A 158 -27.59 -3.32 2.58
CA PRO A 158 -28.52 -2.22 2.34
C PRO A 158 -29.82 -2.73 1.73
N GLY A 159 -30.95 -2.48 2.39
CA GLY A 159 -32.29 -2.74 1.86
C GLY A 159 -33.34 -2.47 2.94
N GLY A 160 -34.09 -1.38 2.79
CA GLY A 160 -35.01 -0.88 3.81
C GLY A 160 -36.31 -1.65 3.92
N ASP A 161 -37.00 -1.41 5.04
CA ASP A 161 -38.41 -1.03 5.07
C ASP A 161 -38.66 -0.24 6.37
N ALA A 162 -39.52 0.77 6.25
CA ALA A 162 -39.81 1.76 7.26
C ALA A 162 -40.49 1.16 8.50
N GLN A 163 -39.93 1.41 9.68
CA GLN A 163 -40.58 1.15 10.96
C GLN A 163 -40.45 2.41 11.82
N MET A 164 -41.59 2.86 12.35
CA MET A 164 -41.79 4.11 13.09
C MET A 164 -40.85 4.21 14.30
N ASP A 165 -39.99 5.23 14.30
CA ASP A 165 -39.00 5.48 15.34
C ASP A 165 -39.68 5.93 16.64
N ALA A 166 -39.47 5.11 17.68
CA ALA A 166 -39.59 5.50 19.07
C ALA A 166 -38.59 6.63 19.38
N GLU A 167 -38.91 7.49 20.34
CA GLU A 167 -38.07 8.61 20.78
C GLU A 167 -36.61 8.17 21.05
N ASP A 168 -35.76 8.55 20.10
CA ASP A 168 -34.34 8.26 20.02
C ASP A 168 -33.61 8.99 21.15
N THR A 169 -33.50 8.35 22.31
CA THR A 169 -32.69 8.87 23.41
C THR A 169 -31.24 8.70 23.00
N PRO A 170 -30.48 9.80 22.76
CA PRO A 170 -29.14 9.69 22.18
C PRO A 170 -28.25 8.85 23.10
N GLU A 171 -27.69 7.76 22.56
CA GLU A 171 -26.76 6.92 23.32
C GLU A 171 -25.65 7.79 23.92
N PRO A 172 -25.25 7.53 25.19
CA PRO A 172 -24.24 8.33 25.86
C PRO A 172 -22.92 8.29 25.09
N GLN A 173 -22.45 9.47 24.67
CA GLN A 173 -21.21 9.64 23.93
C GLN A 173 -19.99 9.26 24.78
N GLY A 174 -19.05 8.50 24.22
CA GLY A 174 -17.80 8.16 24.91
C GLY A 174 -16.82 9.33 25.02
N VAL A 175 -15.90 9.26 25.97
CA VAL A 175 -14.91 10.31 26.30
C VAL A 175 -14.14 10.79 25.07
N VAL A 176 -13.65 9.86 24.22
CA VAL A 176 -12.93 10.20 22.99
C VAL A 176 -13.84 10.95 22.00
N GLN A 177 -15.10 10.53 21.85
CA GLN A 177 -16.04 11.18 20.93
C GLN A 177 -16.40 12.60 21.41
N LEU A 178 -16.59 12.77 22.72
CA LEU A 178 -16.81 14.07 23.34
C LEU A 178 -15.60 14.98 23.13
N PHE A 179 -14.39 14.48 23.39
CA PHE A 179 -13.14 15.21 23.16
C PHE A 179 -12.99 15.68 21.70
N LEU A 180 -13.25 14.80 20.73
CA LEU A 180 -13.18 15.15 19.30
C LEU A 180 -14.23 16.20 18.91
N THR A 181 -15.44 16.12 19.47
CA THR A 181 -16.51 17.08 19.21
C THR A 181 -16.19 18.46 19.81
N THR A 182 -15.68 18.49 21.05
CA THR A 182 -15.20 19.72 21.70
C THR A 182 -14.04 20.32 20.94
N THR A 183 -13.06 19.51 20.52
CA THR A 183 -11.92 19.95 19.70
C THR A 183 -12.38 20.53 18.38
N LEU A 184 -13.37 19.91 17.73
CA LEU A 184 -13.96 20.45 16.50
C LEU A 184 -14.59 21.82 16.72
N ASN A 185 -15.44 21.96 17.74
CA ASN A 185 -16.13 23.22 18.04
C ASN A 185 -15.12 24.34 18.34
N GLU A 186 -14.04 24.01 19.04
CA GLU A 186 -12.97 24.95 19.35
C GLU A 186 -12.18 25.37 18.09
N VAL A 187 -11.82 24.42 17.22
CA VAL A 187 -11.17 24.72 15.93
C VAL A 187 -12.08 25.57 15.04
N ASP A 188 -13.39 25.29 15.00
CA ASP A 188 -14.33 26.10 14.22
C ASP A 188 -14.46 27.51 14.77
N ARG A 189 -14.54 27.65 16.10
CA ARG A 189 -14.54 28.95 16.78
C ARG A 189 -13.27 29.76 16.45
N GLN A 190 -12.10 29.14 16.51
CA GLN A 190 -10.82 29.77 16.17
C GLN A 190 -10.78 30.23 14.70
N ILE A 191 -11.23 29.40 13.77
CA ILE A 191 -11.30 29.78 12.34
C ILE A 191 -12.27 30.97 12.15
N ASN A 192 -13.41 30.99 12.84
CA ASN A 192 -14.37 32.09 12.72
C ASN A 192 -13.82 33.41 13.31
N LEU A 193 -12.99 33.34 14.34
CA LEU A 193 -12.40 34.52 14.99
C LEU A 193 -11.13 35.02 14.33
N HIS A 194 -10.28 34.12 13.86
CA HIS A 194 -8.91 34.43 13.42
C HIS A 194 -8.64 34.07 11.95
N GLY A 195 -9.61 33.45 11.27
CA GLY A 195 -9.45 32.93 9.90
C GLY A 195 -8.65 31.61 9.81
N THR A 196 -8.01 31.19 10.90
CA THR A 196 -7.13 30.02 10.95
C THR A 196 -7.17 29.34 12.33
N PRO A 197 -6.96 28.01 12.43
CA PRO A 197 -6.79 27.32 13.71
C PRO A 197 -5.58 27.81 14.51
N ASP A 198 -5.67 27.78 15.84
CA ASP A 198 -4.55 28.17 16.71
C ASP A 198 -3.36 27.22 16.64
N CYS A 199 -3.58 25.94 16.31
CA CYS A 199 -2.46 25.01 16.07
C CYS A 199 -1.58 25.48 14.90
N TYR A 200 -2.17 26.12 13.88
CA TYR A 200 -1.40 26.69 12.76
C TYR A 200 -0.75 28.01 13.18
N ARG A 201 -1.52 28.91 13.78
CA ARG A 201 -1.12 30.30 14.09
C ARG A 201 -0.10 30.42 15.22
N VAL A 202 -0.31 29.68 16.31
CA VAL A 202 0.51 29.76 17.53
C VAL A 202 1.44 28.55 17.60
N GLY A 203 0.92 27.37 17.28
CA GLY A 203 1.66 26.12 17.38
C GLY A 203 2.62 25.87 16.21
N ASN A 204 2.45 26.55 15.07
CA ASN A 204 3.17 26.25 13.83
C ASN A 204 3.15 24.75 13.47
N THR A 205 2.00 24.09 13.70
CA THR A 205 1.86 22.64 13.54
C THR A 205 0.45 22.27 13.07
N PHE A 206 0.32 21.15 12.38
CA PHE A 206 -0.99 20.60 12.02
C PHE A 206 -1.65 19.80 13.16
N TRP A 207 -0.95 19.62 14.27
CA TRP A 207 -1.34 18.71 15.32
C TRP A 207 -1.88 19.44 16.56
N ILE A 208 -2.99 18.92 17.08
CA ILE A 208 -3.42 19.15 18.45
C ILE A 208 -2.99 17.92 19.24
N LEU A 209 -2.03 18.12 20.13
CA LEU A 209 -1.46 17.07 20.96
C LEU A 209 -2.12 17.10 22.34
N PRO A 210 -2.50 15.93 22.90
CA PRO A 210 -2.85 15.86 24.32
C PRO A 210 -1.62 16.24 25.16
N LYS A 211 -1.86 16.73 26.38
CA LYS A 211 -0.78 16.95 27.34
C LYS A 211 -0.11 15.61 27.68
N ASP A 212 1.19 15.63 27.89
CA ASP A 212 1.89 14.43 28.34
C ASP A 212 1.30 13.93 29.66
N ARG A 213 1.31 12.60 29.84
CA ARG A 213 0.68 11.91 30.98
C ARG A 213 1.08 12.51 32.31
N TRP A 214 2.37 12.84 32.46
CA TRP A 214 2.88 13.44 33.69
C TRP A 214 2.20 14.78 33.98
N PHE A 215 2.18 15.72 33.04
CA PHE A 215 1.56 17.03 33.23
C PHE A 215 0.06 16.92 33.45
N THR A 216 -0.63 16.07 32.69
CA THR A 216 -2.06 15.78 32.88
C THR A 216 -2.35 15.32 34.30
N LEU A 217 -1.52 14.41 34.82
CA LEU A 217 -1.63 13.88 36.16
C LEU A 217 -1.02 14.80 37.23
N GLN A 218 -0.43 15.95 36.93
CA GLN A 218 0.00 16.91 37.96
C GLN A 218 -1.11 17.90 38.31
N GLU A 219 -2.16 18.00 37.50
CA GLU A 219 -3.23 18.97 37.72
C GLU A 219 -4.00 18.73 39.04
N TYR A 220 -4.00 17.50 39.57
CA TYR A 220 -4.65 17.21 40.86
C TYR A 220 -4.04 18.00 42.02
N LYS A 221 -2.75 18.36 41.95
CA LYS A 221 -2.10 19.16 42.99
C LYS A 221 -2.76 20.53 43.17
N TYR A 222 -3.29 21.08 42.08
CA TYR A 222 -4.00 22.35 42.07
C TYR A 222 -5.52 22.16 42.18
N LYS A 223 -6.03 20.97 41.83
CA LYS A 223 -7.45 20.61 41.85
C LYS A 223 -7.63 19.17 42.35
N PRO A 224 -7.65 18.90 43.67
CA PRO A 224 -7.64 17.54 44.22
C PRO A 224 -8.75 16.62 43.70
N LYS A 225 -9.93 17.17 43.42
CA LYS A 225 -11.07 16.44 42.84
C LYS A 225 -10.96 16.16 41.33
N ALA A 226 -9.88 16.58 40.67
CA ALA A 226 -9.70 16.47 39.22
C ALA A 226 -8.86 15.27 38.78
N LEU A 227 -8.43 14.39 39.70
CA LEU A 227 -7.64 13.20 39.34
C LEU A 227 -8.52 12.14 38.66
N SER A 228 -8.68 12.29 37.34
CA SER A 228 -9.47 11.41 36.47
C SER A 228 -8.59 10.80 35.37
N PRO A 229 -8.84 9.54 34.97
CA PRO A 229 -8.11 8.91 33.87
C PRO A 229 -8.55 9.45 32.48
N GLU A 230 -9.68 10.16 32.38
CA GLU A 230 -10.27 10.56 31.09
C GLU A 230 -9.32 11.36 30.20
N ALA A 231 -8.54 12.28 30.79
CA ALA A 231 -7.61 13.10 30.04
C ALA A 231 -6.42 12.29 29.46
N LEU A 232 -6.17 11.08 29.96
CA LEU A 232 -5.19 10.15 29.40
C LEU A 232 -5.72 9.38 28.20
N TYR A 233 -7.03 9.44 27.92
CA TYR A 233 -7.65 8.79 26.77
C TYR A 233 -7.61 9.66 25.51
N TYR A 234 -7.27 10.94 25.65
CA TYR A 234 -7.35 11.91 24.55
C TYR A 234 -6.35 11.57 23.45
N PRO A 235 -6.80 11.32 22.21
CA PRO A 235 -5.92 11.02 21.09
C PRO A 235 -5.28 12.28 20.52
N ARG A 236 -4.21 12.10 19.73
CA ARG A 236 -3.69 13.15 18.85
C ARG A 236 -4.71 13.46 17.75
N VAL A 237 -4.85 14.74 17.40
CA VAL A 237 -5.74 15.19 16.32
C VAL A 237 -4.93 15.95 15.28
N PHE A 238 -4.95 15.46 14.04
CA PHE A 238 -4.42 16.15 12.87
C PHE A 238 -5.51 17.02 12.26
N VAL A 239 -5.32 18.34 12.27
CA VAL A 239 -6.28 19.29 11.69
C VAL A 239 -5.88 19.57 10.24
N TRP A 240 -6.78 19.30 9.30
CA TRP A 240 -6.59 19.52 7.86
C TRP A 240 -7.59 20.54 7.30
N VAL A 241 -7.16 21.81 7.29
CA VAL A 241 -7.91 22.93 6.69
C VAL A 241 -6.93 23.79 5.87
N PRO A 242 -6.36 23.25 4.76
CA PRO A 242 -5.29 23.92 4.01
C PRO A 242 -5.72 25.26 3.41
N THR A 243 -7.02 25.49 3.19
CA THR A 243 -7.53 26.79 2.73
C THR A 243 -7.32 27.94 3.71
N ALA A 244 -7.05 27.64 5.00
CA ALA A 244 -6.68 28.66 5.99
C ALA A 244 -5.21 29.11 5.88
N LEU A 245 -4.38 28.36 5.15
CA LEU A 245 -2.95 28.63 4.94
C LEU A 245 -2.67 29.22 3.55
N LEU A 246 -3.61 29.08 2.63
CA LEU A 246 -3.46 29.49 1.24
C LEU A 246 -4.03 30.89 1.01
N PRO A 247 -3.56 31.60 -0.03
CA PRO A 247 -4.13 32.88 -0.43
C PRO A 247 -5.65 32.80 -0.64
N GLY A 248 -6.37 33.88 -0.31
CA GLY A 248 -7.85 33.91 -0.35
C GLY A 248 -8.47 33.71 -1.74
N ASP A 249 -7.68 33.87 -2.80
CA ASP A 249 -8.05 33.62 -4.20
C ASP A 249 -7.80 32.18 -4.66
N PHE A 250 -7.17 31.33 -3.82
CA PHE A 250 -6.97 29.93 -4.13
C PHE A 250 -8.32 29.21 -4.26
N THR A 251 -8.55 28.58 -5.42
CA THR A 251 -9.81 27.88 -5.71
C THR A 251 -9.59 26.41 -6.02
N ILE A 252 -10.36 25.56 -5.34
CA ILE A 252 -10.35 24.11 -5.57
C ILE A 252 -11.35 23.78 -6.69
N LYS A 253 -10.88 23.11 -7.74
CA LYS A 253 -11.70 22.56 -8.82
C LYS A 253 -12.37 21.27 -8.38
N CYS A 254 -13.61 21.06 -8.85
CA CYS A 254 -14.40 19.89 -8.53
C CYS A 254 -13.78 18.63 -9.12
N PRO A 255 -13.46 17.61 -8.30
CA PRO A 255 -12.87 16.37 -8.80
C PRO A 255 -13.81 15.63 -9.77
N PHE A 256 -15.13 15.74 -9.56
CA PHE A 256 -16.12 14.97 -10.30
C PHE A 256 -16.53 15.54 -11.67
N CYS A 257 -16.55 16.87 -11.81
CA CYS A 257 -16.96 17.53 -13.07
C CYS A 257 -15.87 18.38 -13.71
N LYS A 258 -14.72 18.55 -13.03
CA LYS A 258 -13.52 19.30 -13.42
C LYS A 258 -13.71 20.81 -13.69
N SER A 259 -14.94 21.27 -13.90
CA SER A 259 -15.30 22.66 -14.24
C SER A 259 -15.84 23.47 -13.06
N GLY A 260 -16.47 22.82 -12.08
CA GLY A 260 -17.11 23.50 -10.96
C GLY A 260 -16.11 23.93 -9.89
N LYS A 261 -16.37 25.07 -9.25
CA LYS A 261 -15.65 25.48 -8.03
C LYS A 261 -16.21 24.76 -6.80
N MET A 262 -15.32 24.30 -5.93
CA MET A 262 -15.66 23.71 -4.65
C MET A 262 -15.71 24.79 -3.58
N THR A 263 -16.75 24.76 -2.74
CA THR A 263 -16.88 25.66 -1.59
C THR A 263 -17.02 24.84 -0.31
N GLY A 264 -16.64 25.42 0.83
CA GLY A 264 -16.84 24.80 2.14
C GLY A 264 -18.30 24.39 2.36
N SER A 265 -18.51 23.20 2.89
CA SER A 265 -19.83 22.59 3.16
C SER A 265 -19.91 22.07 4.60
N GLY A 266 -19.28 22.80 5.53
CA GLY A 266 -19.19 22.42 6.94
C GLY A 266 -18.13 21.36 7.22
N TRP A 267 -18.23 20.75 8.39
CA TRP A 267 -17.32 19.70 8.87
C TRP A 267 -17.85 18.30 8.57
N ASN A 268 -17.00 17.29 8.74
CA ASN A 268 -17.50 15.91 8.75
C ASN A 268 -18.33 15.71 10.03
N ALA A 269 -19.50 15.09 9.89
CA ALA A 269 -20.39 14.81 11.02
C ALA A 269 -20.39 13.32 11.41
N ASN A 270 -20.18 12.42 10.45
CA ASN A 270 -20.20 10.98 10.69
C ASN A 270 -19.11 10.26 9.88
N PRO A 271 -17.98 9.89 10.52
CA PRO A 271 -17.56 10.33 11.86
C PRO A 271 -17.14 11.81 11.86
N VAL A 272 -17.13 12.43 13.05
CA VAL A 272 -16.64 13.81 13.26
C VAL A 272 -15.19 13.97 12.80
N ALA A 273 -14.35 13.00 13.17
CA ALA A 273 -12.97 12.90 12.73
C ALA A 273 -12.67 11.47 12.26
N ARG A 274 -11.81 11.35 11.25
CA ARG A 274 -11.45 10.05 10.67
C ARG A 274 -10.31 9.42 11.48
N ARG A 275 -10.54 8.23 12.01
CA ARG A 275 -9.52 7.45 12.73
C ARG A 275 -8.42 6.97 11.79
N ILE A 276 -7.18 7.05 12.26
CA ILE A 276 -5.99 6.50 11.61
C ILE A 276 -5.25 5.61 12.61
N VAL A 277 -4.89 4.41 12.16
CA VAL A 277 -4.08 3.46 12.92
C VAL A 277 -2.61 3.85 12.81
N ASP A 278 -1.98 4.14 13.95
CA ASP A 278 -0.54 4.30 14.08
C ASP A 278 0.08 3.04 14.73
N LEU A 279 1.38 3.07 14.98
CA LEU A 279 2.14 1.90 15.44
C LEU A 279 1.69 1.40 16.81
N ASP A 280 1.49 2.29 17.78
CA ASP A 280 1.13 1.99 19.17
C ASP A 280 -0.14 2.72 19.66
N SER A 281 -0.78 3.49 18.78
CA SER A 281 -1.98 4.26 19.11
C SER A 281 -2.85 4.48 17.87
N THR A 282 -3.98 5.17 18.07
CA THR A 282 -4.69 5.80 16.96
C THR A 282 -4.60 7.32 17.07
N TYR A 283 -4.70 8.00 15.94
CA TYR A 283 -4.91 9.44 15.88
C TYR A 283 -6.08 9.75 14.95
N TYR A 284 -6.54 11.00 14.94
CA TYR A 284 -7.74 11.38 14.20
C TYR A 284 -7.49 12.54 13.26
N ILE A 285 -7.99 12.45 12.03
CA ILE A 285 -7.98 13.54 11.05
C ILE A 285 -9.29 14.31 11.15
N LEU A 286 -9.19 15.58 11.54
CA LEU A 286 -10.28 16.54 11.53
C LEU A 286 -10.19 17.39 10.25
N SER A 287 -11.21 17.38 9.41
CA SER A 287 -11.18 18.06 8.11
C SER A 287 -12.56 18.59 7.74
N LYS A 288 -12.59 19.67 6.95
CA LYS A 288 -13.85 20.16 6.35
C LYS A 288 -14.31 19.28 5.18
N ARG A 289 -15.61 19.37 4.90
CA ARG A 289 -16.23 18.90 3.67
C ARG A 289 -16.31 20.05 2.68
N ILE A 290 -16.18 19.72 1.41
CA ILE A 290 -16.33 20.65 0.30
C ILE A 290 -17.41 20.15 -0.65
N LYS A 291 -18.17 21.06 -1.26
CA LYS A 291 -19.26 20.76 -2.18
C LYS A 291 -19.14 21.59 -3.45
N CYS A 292 -19.43 20.98 -4.59
CA CYS A 292 -19.46 21.69 -5.86
C CYS A 292 -20.73 22.53 -5.95
N ARG A 293 -20.64 23.87 -5.98
CA ARG A 293 -21.82 24.74 -5.92
C ARG A 293 -22.58 24.86 -7.24
N HIS A 294 -21.85 25.03 -8.34
CA HIS A 294 -22.41 25.34 -9.66
C HIS A 294 -22.32 24.21 -10.70
N GLY A 295 -21.68 23.09 -10.34
CA GLY A 295 -21.57 21.91 -11.21
C GLY A 295 -22.45 20.76 -10.72
N CYS A 296 -21.83 19.63 -10.42
CA CYS A 296 -22.53 18.37 -10.11
C CYS A 296 -23.13 18.26 -8.70
N LYS A 297 -23.03 19.27 -7.84
CA LYS A 297 -23.54 19.28 -6.44
C LYS A 297 -23.00 18.18 -5.50
N LYS A 298 -22.10 17.32 -5.97
CA LYS A 298 -21.40 16.31 -5.17
C LYS A 298 -20.54 16.96 -4.08
N SER A 299 -20.39 16.26 -2.96
CA SER A 299 -19.52 16.65 -1.85
C SER A 299 -18.45 15.60 -1.59
N CYS A 300 -17.27 16.05 -1.16
CA CYS A 300 -16.18 15.19 -0.73
C CYS A 300 -15.42 15.86 0.42
N SER A 301 -14.53 15.10 1.08
CA SER A 301 -13.64 15.63 2.10
C SER A 301 -12.45 16.37 1.47
N MET A 302 -11.84 17.32 2.17
CA MET A 302 -10.66 18.05 1.66
C MET A 302 -9.43 17.17 1.45
N TYR A 303 -9.40 15.98 2.06
CA TYR A 303 -8.37 14.97 1.85
C TYR A 303 -8.67 13.99 0.70
N HIS A 304 -9.68 14.24 -0.14
CA HIS A 304 -9.92 13.42 -1.33
C HIS A 304 -8.72 13.52 -2.29
N ASP A 305 -8.27 12.42 -2.88
CA ASP A 305 -7.01 12.35 -3.65
C ASP A 305 -6.88 13.43 -4.74
N GLU A 306 -7.90 13.57 -5.60
CA GLU A 306 -7.91 14.61 -6.63
C GLU A 306 -8.01 16.06 -6.10
N VAL A 307 -8.45 16.24 -4.85
CA VAL A 307 -8.45 17.55 -4.19
C VAL A 307 -7.05 17.81 -3.61
N LEU A 308 -6.46 16.81 -2.95
CA LEU A 308 -5.09 16.88 -2.46
C LEU A 308 -4.10 17.21 -3.58
N ALA A 309 -4.27 16.60 -4.75
CA ALA A 309 -3.43 16.82 -5.93
C ALA A 309 -3.42 18.28 -6.44
N GLN A 310 -4.37 19.12 -6.00
CA GLN A 310 -4.44 20.53 -6.41
C GLN A 310 -3.70 21.48 -5.45
N PHE A 311 -3.31 21.03 -4.26
CA PHE A 311 -2.53 21.85 -3.32
C PHE A 311 -1.05 21.90 -3.73
N PRO A 312 -0.31 22.95 -3.35
CA PRO A 312 1.14 23.01 -3.52
C PRO A 312 1.82 21.77 -2.95
N GLU A 313 2.85 21.25 -3.64
CA GLU A 313 3.48 19.98 -3.28
C GLU A 313 4.00 19.97 -1.84
N HIS A 314 4.71 21.01 -1.40
CA HIS A 314 5.20 21.10 -0.02
C HIS A 314 4.08 21.01 1.02
N LEU A 315 2.94 21.70 0.82
CA LEU A 315 1.80 21.63 1.74
C LEU A 315 1.09 20.27 1.67
N ARG A 316 0.98 19.70 0.47
CA ARG A 316 0.41 18.37 0.27
C ARG A 316 1.27 17.29 0.94
N ASN A 317 2.58 17.51 1.03
CA ASN A 317 3.49 16.64 1.76
C ASN A 317 3.30 16.79 3.29
N GLU A 318 2.88 17.94 3.81
CA GLU A 318 2.54 18.03 5.24
C GLU A 318 1.29 17.22 5.64
N PHE A 319 0.36 16.98 4.70
CA PHE A 319 -0.71 16.02 4.93
C PHE A 319 -0.07 14.64 5.02
N PRO A 320 0.00 14.01 6.22
CA PRO A 320 0.94 12.96 6.62
C PRO A 320 1.74 12.31 5.46
N GLU A 321 2.59 13.10 4.81
CA GLU A 321 3.46 12.89 3.65
C GLU A 321 2.98 12.09 2.42
N THR A 322 2.32 12.79 1.47
CA THR A 322 2.14 12.36 0.06
C THR A 322 3.42 12.54 -0.78
N LYS A 323 3.87 11.61 -1.63
CA LYS A 323 3.42 11.31 -3.02
C LYS A 323 2.47 10.10 -3.20
N ALA A 324 2.05 9.47 -2.11
CA ALA A 324 0.95 8.50 -2.03
C ALA A 324 0.11 8.85 -0.79
N PRO A 325 -1.22 8.60 -0.73
CA PRO A 325 -2.10 9.15 0.30
C PRO A 325 -1.55 8.96 1.72
N ALA A 326 -1.54 10.07 2.45
CA ALA A 326 -0.80 10.32 3.68
C ALA A 326 -1.01 9.31 4.83
N ALA A 327 -2.24 8.88 4.92
CA ALA A 327 -2.58 7.60 5.46
C ALA A 327 -3.21 6.84 4.28
N PHE A 328 -3.06 5.53 4.25
CA PHE A 328 -3.86 4.74 3.32
C PHE A 328 -5.29 4.76 3.84
N LEU A 329 -6.03 5.78 3.38
CA LEU A 329 -7.39 6.05 3.79
C LEU A 329 -8.31 5.01 3.14
N THR A 330 -8.97 4.22 3.96
CA THR A 330 -10.04 3.33 3.53
C THR A 330 -11.38 4.05 3.64
N HIS A 331 -12.50 3.39 3.31
CA HIS A 331 -13.81 4.04 3.40
C HIS A 331 -14.11 4.60 4.81
N ARG A 332 -13.76 3.88 5.88
CA ARG A 332 -14.12 4.20 7.28
C ARG A 332 -12.96 4.55 8.22
N SER A 333 -11.71 4.31 7.81
CA SER A 333 -10.52 4.50 8.65
C SER A 333 -9.31 4.87 7.77
N GLY A 334 -8.11 4.78 8.32
CA GLY A 334 -6.86 4.67 7.57
C GLY A 334 -5.77 4.04 8.41
N ILE A 335 -4.61 3.83 7.80
CA ILE A 335 -3.37 3.45 8.49
C ILE A 335 -2.29 4.49 8.17
N ASP A 336 -1.46 4.80 9.16
CA ASP A 336 -0.31 5.67 8.99
C ASP A 336 0.65 5.08 7.95
N LYS A 337 1.25 5.94 7.12
CA LYS A 337 2.14 5.51 6.05
C LYS A 337 3.43 4.87 6.58
N LYS A 338 3.97 5.31 7.72
CA LYS A 338 5.14 4.67 8.35
C LYS A 338 4.80 3.25 8.75
N VAL A 339 3.62 3.06 9.33
CA VAL A 339 3.11 1.73 9.67
C VAL A 339 2.89 0.89 8.41
N MET A 340 2.32 1.45 7.34
CA MET A 340 2.16 0.73 6.07
C MET A 340 3.52 0.34 5.43
N THR A 341 4.52 1.21 5.54
CA THR A 341 5.89 0.96 5.07
C THR A 341 6.53 -0.18 5.87
N LEU A 342 6.35 -0.18 7.19
CA LEU A 342 6.79 -1.27 8.05
C LEU A 342 6.07 -2.57 7.70
N ILE A 343 4.74 -2.54 7.50
CA ILE A 343 3.96 -3.71 7.08
C ILE A 343 4.50 -4.30 5.78
N ARG A 344 4.73 -3.44 4.78
CA ARG A 344 5.30 -3.86 3.50
C ARG A 344 6.67 -4.49 3.67
N SER A 345 7.56 -3.85 4.42
CA SER A 345 8.90 -4.38 4.70
C SER A 345 8.82 -5.72 5.43
N GLY A 346 7.97 -5.83 6.46
CA GLY A 346 7.76 -7.08 7.18
C GLY A 346 7.23 -8.19 6.30
N ILE A 347 6.25 -7.92 5.43
CA ILE A 347 5.72 -8.93 4.50
C ILE A 347 6.79 -9.40 3.52
N SER A 348 7.66 -8.51 3.05
CA SER A 348 8.81 -8.91 2.21
C SER A 348 9.81 -9.81 2.94
N GLN A 349 9.81 -9.79 4.28
CA GLN A 349 10.63 -10.64 5.16
C GLN A 349 9.85 -11.84 5.71
N GLY A 350 8.66 -12.13 5.19
CA GLY A 350 7.86 -13.29 5.58
C GLY A 350 6.89 -13.08 6.75
N LEU A 351 6.76 -11.86 7.30
CA LEU A 351 5.72 -11.58 8.29
C LEU A 351 4.35 -11.57 7.63
N THR A 352 3.41 -12.35 8.18
CA THR A 352 2.03 -12.37 7.69
C THR A 352 1.23 -11.21 8.27
N SER A 353 0.10 -10.86 7.63
CA SER A 353 -0.84 -9.87 8.18
C SER A 353 -1.42 -10.26 9.54
N HIS A 354 -1.45 -11.56 9.88
CA HIS A 354 -1.79 -12.00 11.23
C HIS A 354 -0.69 -11.68 12.24
N GLY A 355 0.58 -11.83 11.84
CA GLY A 355 1.72 -11.38 12.64
C GLY A 355 1.63 -9.88 12.92
N TRP A 356 1.33 -9.07 11.90
CA TRP A 356 1.13 -7.63 12.05
C TRP A 356 -0.07 -7.26 12.93
N GLU A 357 -1.20 -7.95 12.81
CA GLU A 357 -2.35 -7.78 13.70
C GLU A 357 -1.95 -7.98 15.17
N ARG A 358 -1.18 -9.04 15.46
CA ARG A 358 -0.70 -9.32 16.83
C ARG A 358 0.27 -8.25 17.33
N ILE A 359 1.23 -7.84 16.49
CA ILE A 359 2.20 -6.79 16.83
C ILE A 359 1.48 -5.47 17.14
N LEU A 360 0.59 -5.01 16.26
CA LEU A 360 -0.13 -3.75 16.45
C LEU A 360 -1.06 -3.83 17.67
N ARG A 361 -1.76 -4.96 17.88
CA ARG A 361 -2.59 -5.14 19.06
C ARG A 361 -1.78 -5.06 20.35
N GLU A 362 -0.64 -5.75 20.40
CA GLU A 362 0.25 -5.74 21.57
C GLU A 362 0.75 -4.33 21.88
N LEU A 363 1.22 -3.59 20.86
CA LEU A 363 1.71 -2.23 21.05
C LEU A 363 0.60 -1.27 21.52
N HIS A 364 -0.61 -1.40 20.98
CA HIS A 364 -1.75 -0.58 21.38
C HIS A 364 -2.25 -0.88 22.79
N VAL A 365 -2.30 -2.16 23.19
CA VAL A 365 -2.65 -2.57 24.55
C VAL A 365 -1.57 -2.11 25.54
N ARG A 366 -0.29 -2.30 25.21
CA ARG A 366 0.83 -1.82 26.01
C ARG A 366 0.75 -0.30 26.23
N ASN A 367 0.39 0.48 25.21
CA ASN A 367 0.24 1.91 25.35
C ASN A 367 -0.87 2.29 26.34
N ARG A 368 -2.00 1.56 26.33
CA ARG A 368 -3.08 1.68 27.33
C ARG A 368 -2.58 1.34 28.73
N ASP A 369 -1.86 0.24 28.89
CA ASP A 369 -1.39 -0.23 30.20
C ASP A 369 -0.37 0.73 30.81
N LEU A 370 0.50 1.33 30.00
CA LEU A 370 1.41 2.38 30.46
C LEU A 370 0.65 3.65 30.91
N ALA A 371 -0.48 3.97 30.28
CA ALA A 371 -1.34 5.08 30.70
C ALA A 371 -2.04 4.76 32.03
N GLU A 372 -2.57 3.55 32.19
CA GLU A 372 -3.14 3.08 33.46
C GLU A 372 -2.09 3.06 34.57
N GLN A 373 -0.90 2.52 34.31
CA GLN A 373 0.19 2.51 35.27
C GLN A 373 0.55 3.92 35.75
N SER A 374 0.60 4.89 34.82
CA SER A 374 0.84 6.29 35.17
C SER A 374 -0.25 6.84 36.10
N TYR A 375 -1.52 6.53 35.80
CA TYR A 375 -2.66 6.92 36.64
C TYR A 375 -2.60 6.30 38.03
N LEU A 376 -2.31 5.00 38.14
CA LEU A 376 -2.17 4.29 39.42
C LEU A 376 -1.00 4.84 40.26
N HIS A 377 0.12 5.21 39.63
CA HIS A 377 1.21 5.89 40.33
C HIS A 377 0.81 7.26 40.86
N ALA A 378 0.04 8.03 40.10
CA ALA A 378 -0.48 9.32 40.56
C ALA A 378 -1.45 9.17 41.75
N LEU A 379 -2.34 8.16 41.71
CA LEU A 379 -3.21 7.83 42.84
C LEU A 379 -2.41 7.44 44.09
N LYS A 380 -1.38 6.61 43.94
CA LYS A 380 -0.50 6.23 45.04
C LYS A 380 0.25 7.43 45.62
N ALA A 381 0.57 8.44 44.82
CA ALA A 381 1.22 9.66 45.29
C ALA A 381 0.24 10.65 45.98
N ALA A 382 -1.06 10.51 45.75
CA ALA A 382 -2.12 11.39 46.26
C ALA A 382 -2.79 10.86 47.54
N THR A 383 -2.17 9.89 48.24
CA THR A 383 -2.69 9.03 49.32
C THR A 383 -3.56 9.66 50.43
N SER A 384 -3.60 10.98 50.58
CA SER A 384 -4.39 11.68 51.61
C SER A 384 -5.66 12.37 51.06
N ASP A 385 -5.74 12.62 49.74
CA ASP A 385 -6.77 13.44 49.10
C ASP A 385 -7.39 12.74 47.88
N LEU A 386 -7.62 11.43 47.98
CA LEU A 386 -8.22 10.68 46.87
C LEU A 386 -9.67 11.10 46.61
N PRO A 387 -10.07 11.29 45.35
CA PRO A 387 -11.46 11.55 45.02
C PRO A 387 -12.30 10.29 45.29
N GLU A 388 -13.41 10.45 46.02
CA GLU A 388 -14.45 9.43 46.15
C GLU A 388 -15.68 9.80 45.28
N PRO A 389 -16.20 8.86 44.46
CA PRO A 389 -15.68 7.52 44.20
C PRO A 389 -14.45 7.54 43.27
N LEU A 390 -13.53 6.60 43.52
CA LEU A 390 -12.36 6.43 42.66
C LEU A 390 -12.78 5.95 41.27
N GLN A 391 -12.35 6.65 40.23
CA GLN A 391 -12.64 6.27 38.85
C GLN A 391 -11.74 5.13 38.40
N VAL A 392 -12.34 4.04 37.92
CA VAL A 392 -11.59 2.89 37.37
C VAL A 392 -11.08 3.25 35.98
N PHE A 393 -9.83 2.91 35.69
CA PHE A 393 -9.28 3.07 34.35
C PHE A 393 -9.97 2.09 33.39
N SER A 394 -10.54 2.62 32.32
CA SER A 394 -11.36 1.83 31.41
C SER A 394 -10.58 0.72 30.68
N SER A 395 -11.27 -0.35 30.33
CA SER A 395 -10.68 -1.44 29.54
C SER A 395 -10.32 -0.97 28.12
N PHE A 396 -9.39 -1.67 27.46
CA PHE A 396 -8.92 -1.30 26.12
C PHE A 396 -10.07 -1.11 25.11
N SER A 397 -11.08 -1.99 25.11
CA SER A 397 -12.19 -1.96 24.15
C SER A 397 -13.42 -1.19 24.63
N ASP A 398 -13.35 -0.51 25.77
CA ASP A 398 -14.47 0.28 26.28
C ASP A 398 -14.70 1.52 25.42
N LYS A 399 -15.78 1.50 24.63
CA LYS A 399 -16.18 2.60 23.73
C LYS A 399 -16.54 3.89 24.47
N LYS A 400 -16.91 3.80 25.76
CA LYS A 400 -17.26 4.96 26.57
C LYS A 400 -16.04 5.60 27.22
N GLY A 401 -14.98 4.83 27.46
CA GLY A 401 -13.70 5.28 28.01
C GLY A 401 -12.58 5.37 26.97
N PHE A 402 -11.56 4.52 27.11
CA PHE A 402 -10.30 4.53 26.33
C PHE A 402 -10.52 4.34 24.82
N ALA A 403 -11.57 3.61 24.44
CA ALA A 403 -11.99 3.39 23.06
C ALA A 403 -10.85 2.90 22.13
N GLY A 404 -9.98 2.03 22.65
CA GLY A 404 -8.86 1.44 21.94
C GLY A 404 -9.29 0.66 20.70
N PHE A 405 -8.42 0.65 19.69
CA PHE A 405 -8.68 0.02 18.40
C PHE A 405 -7.40 -0.55 17.82
N SER A 406 -7.42 -1.83 17.47
CA SER A 406 -6.37 -2.48 16.69
C SER A 406 -6.96 -3.01 15.38
N PRO A 407 -6.28 -2.86 14.23
CA PRO A 407 -6.76 -3.41 12.97
C PRO A 407 -6.78 -4.94 13.01
N SER A 408 -7.76 -5.53 12.32
CA SER A 408 -7.82 -6.98 12.15
C SER A 408 -6.90 -7.46 11.02
N ARG A 409 -6.55 -8.75 11.02
CA ARG A 409 -5.83 -9.39 9.89
C ARG A 409 -6.49 -9.12 8.54
N TRP A 410 -7.84 -9.18 8.47
CA TRP A 410 -8.56 -8.97 7.23
C TRP A 410 -8.43 -7.53 6.73
N TYR A 411 -8.54 -6.56 7.65
CA TYR A 411 -8.32 -5.16 7.33
C TYR A 411 -6.91 -4.92 6.78
N LEU A 412 -5.89 -5.47 7.43
CA LEU A 412 -4.49 -5.35 7.00
C LEU A 412 -4.25 -6.01 5.64
N ASN A 413 -4.85 -7.18 5.38
CA ASN A 413 -4.77 -7.85 4.09
C ASN A 413 -5.36 -6.99 2.95
N GLN A 414 -6.58 -6.47 3.14
CA GLN A 414 -7.23 -5.64 2.13
C GLN A 414 -6.43 -4.38 1.87
N LEU A 415 -5.97 -3.74 2.94
CA LEU A 415 -5.17 -2.52 2.83
C LEU A 415 -3.83 -2.79 2.13
N TYR A 416 -3.18 -3.92 2.41
CA TYR A 416 -1.96 -4.31 1.70
C TYR A 416 -2.22 -4.55 0.21
N VAL A 417 -3.31 -5.22 -0.16
CA VAL A 417 -3.68 -5.44 -1.58
C VAL A 417 -3.96 -4.10 -2.28
N GLU A 418 -4.74 -3.21 -1.66
CA GLU A 418 -5.00 -1.87 -2.18
C GLU A 418 -3.70 -1.07 -2.35
N TYR A 419 -2.80 -1.13 -1.37
CA TYR A 419 -1.48 -0.53 -1.42
C TYR A 419 -0.65 -1.07 -2.60
N MET A 420 -0.58 -2.40 -2.75
CA MET A 420 0.15 -3.04 -3.84
C MET A 420 -0.43 -2.65 -5.21
N ASN A 421 -1.76 -2.57 -5.34
CA ASN A 421 -2.42 -2.08 -6.55
C ASN A 421 -2.08 -0.62 -6.84
N HIS A 422 -1.98 0.23 -5.81
CA HIS A 422 -1.63 1.64 -5.97
C HIS A 422 -0.21 1.83 -6.52
N ILE A 423 0.75 1.04 -6.04
CA ILE A 423 2.16 1.12 -6.49
C ILE A 423 2.45 0.28 -7.74
N LYS A 424 1.51 -0.56 -8.17
CA LYS A 424 1.67 -1.48 -9.29
C LYS A 424 2.20 -0.79 -10.56
N PRO A 425 1.71 0.39 -10.99
CA PRO A 425 2.25 1.05 -12.18
C PRO A 425 3.75 1.34 -12.09
N HIS A 426 4.25 1.72 -10.90
CA HIS A 426 5.67 1.95 -10.68
C HIS A 426 6.47 0.65 -10.64
N GLN A 427 5.89 -0.42 -10.09
CA GLN A 427 6.50 -1.75 -10.11
C GLN A 427 6.58 -2.29 -11.53
N ASP A 428 5.51 -2.14 -12.32
CA ASP A 428 5.46 -2.56 -13.72
C ASP A 428 6.48 -1.79 -14.56
N GLN A 429 6.62 -0.47 -14.33
CA GLN A 429 7.67 0.32 -14.97
C GLN A 429 9.08 -0.13 -14.56
N ALA A 430 9.31 -0.39 -13.27
CA ALA A 430 10.60 -0.89 -12.80
C ALA A 430 10.93 -2.28 -13.38
N MET A 431 9.94 -3.17 -13.47
CA MET A 431 10.09 -4.47 -14.14
C MET A 431 10.33 -4.32 -15.64
N ALA A 432 9.68 -3.34 -16.29
CA ALA A 432 9.88 -3.03 -17.72
C ALA A 432 11.30 -2.56 -18.06
N ALA A 433 12.00 -1.98 -17.08
CA ALA A 433 13.39 -1.53 -17.22
C ALA A 433 14.42 -2.63 -16.91
N ILE A 434 14.01 -3.86 -16.57
CA ILE A 434 14.94 -4.96 -16.32
C ILE A 434 15.46 -5.51 -17.67
N PRO A 435 16.78 -5.57 -17.89
CA PRO A 435 17.35 -6.15 -19.10
C PRO A 435 17.15 -7.67 -19.11
N VAL A 436 16.99 -8.22 -20.32
CA VAL A 436 16.89 -9.67 -20.54
C VAL A 436 17.63 -10.01 -21.83
N THR A 437 18.87 -10.48 -21.70
CA THR A 437 19.61 -11.00 -22.85
C THR A 437 19.41 -12.50 -22.98
N ALA A 438 19.34 -13.19 -21.84
CA ALA A 438 19.11 -14.61 -21.76
C ALA A 438 17.90 -14.89 -20.85
N ALA A 439 16.78 -15.25 -21.47
CA ALA A 439 15.50 -15.43 -20.79
C ALA A 439 15.35 -16.87 -20.30
N LYS A 440 14.85 -17.05 -19.09
CA LYS A 440 14.35 -18.36 -18.62
C LYS A 440 12.86 -18.24 -18.45
N TRP A 441 12.08 -19.19 -18.96
CA TRP A 441 10.67 -19.23 -18.63
C TRP A 441 10.27 -20.58 -18.03
N ASP A 442 9.26 -20.56 -17.17
CA ASP A 442 8.74 -21.76 -16.50
C ASP A 442 7.25 -21.61 -16.19
N ARG A 443 6.57 -22.74 -15.99
CA ARG A 443 5.18 -22.81 -15.57
C ARG A 443 5.06 -23.44 -14.18
N SER A 444 4.65 -22.62 -13.21
CA SER A 444 4.37 -23.09 -11.87
C SER A 444 2.89 -23.48 -11.70
N TYR A 445 2.66 -24.72 -11.30
CA TYR A 445 1.34 -25.22 -10.91
C TYR A 445 1.09 -25.13 -9.40
N LYS A 446 2.12 -24.77 -8.60
CA LYS A 446 2.02 -24.71 -7.14
C LYS A 446 1.11 -23.56 -6.69
N VAL A 447 1.29 -22.37 -7.26
CA VAL A 447 0.48 -21.19 -6.94
C VAL A 447 -0.99 -21.44 -7.23
N ILE A 448 -1.29 -22.09 -8.35
CA ILE A 448 -2.65 -22.41 -8.78
C ILE A 448 -3.41 -23.27 -7.77
N LYS A 449 -2.72 -24.13 -7.01
CA LYS A 449 -3.37 -24.96 -5.98
C LYS A 449 -4.00 -24.14 -4.85
N TYR A 450 -3.53 -22.90 -4.64
CA TYR A 450 -4.04 -21.99 -3.62
C TYR A 450 -5.12 -21.03 -4.13
N HIS A 451 -5.42 -21.04 -5.43
CA HIS A 451 -6.50 -20.23 -5.98
C HIS A 451 -7.87 -20.87 -5.78
N ALA A 452 -8.90 -20.02 -5.62
CA ALA A 452 -10.28 -20.47 -5.52
C ALA A 452 -10.72 -21.21 -6.79
N ARG A 453 -11.54 -22.23 -6.60
CA ARG A 453 -12.19 -22.96 -7.69
C ARG A 453 -13.60 -22.44 -7.89
N LEU A 454 -14.03 -22.28 -9.14
CA LEU A 454 -15.40 -21.93 -9.49
C LEU A 454 -16.14 -23.22 -9.83
N ASP A 455 -17.19 -23.55 -9.07
CA ASP A 455 -17.94 -24.82 -9.19
C ASP A 455 -17.03 -26.06 -9.17
N GLY A 456 -15.98 -26.03 -8.35
CA GLY A 456 -15.00 -27.11 -8.22
C GLY A 456 -13.95 -27.17 -9.35
N VAL A 457 -14.04 -26.28 -10.35
CA VAL A 457 -13.12 -26.17 -11.48
C VAL A 457 -12.05 -25.11 -11.23
N ARG A 458 -10.80 -25.39 -11.60
CA ARG A 458 -9.71 -24.41 -11.51
C ARG A 458 -9.92 -23.30 -12.54
N VAL A 459 -9.81 -22.05 -12.10
CA VAL A 459 -9.93 -20.88 -12.98
C VAL A 459 -8.70 -20.72 -13.87
N PHE A 460 -7.52 -21.04 -13.33
CA PHE A 460 -6.23 -20.93 -14.01
C PHE A 460 -5.56 -22.30 -14.14
N GLY A 461 -4.83 -22.50 -15.24
CA GLY A 461 -4.05 -23.70 -15.52
C GLY A 461 -2.67 -23.65 -14.86
N SER A 462 -1.94 -22.55 -15.07
CA SER A 462 -0.58 -22.36 -14.58
C SER A 462 -0.26 -20.88 -14.30
N LEU A 463 0.80 -20.64 -13.52
CA LEU A 463 1.47 -19.34 -13.43
C LEU A 463 2.72 -19.40 -14.31
N TRP A 464 2.70 -18.73 -15.45
CA TRP A 464 3.87 -18.59 -16.30
C TRP A 464 4.76 -17.47 -15.76
N THR A 465 6.06 -17.73 -15.64
CA THR A 465 7.06 -16.79 -15.14
C THR A 465 8.21 -16.71 -16.13
N MET A 466 8.73 -15.51 -16.35
CA MET A 466 9.96 -15.29 -17.10
C MET A 466 10.97 -14.52 -16.26
N THR A 467 12.19 -15.01 -16.18
CA THR A 467 13.33 -14.38 -15.51
C THR A 467 14.44 -14.05 -16.51
N ASN A 468 15.34 -13.15 -16.11
CA ASN A 468 16.58 -12.88 -16.84
C ASN A 468 17.74 -13.76 -16.35
N GLU A 469 18.92 -13.52 -16.90
CA GLU A 469 20.17 -14.19 -16.52
C GLU A 469 20.54 -14.09 -15.03
N ALA A 470 20.00 -13.10 -14.31
CA ALA A 470 20.22 -12.86 -12.88
C ALA A 470 19.05 -13.34 -11.99
N GLU A 471 18.14 -14.16 -12.53
CA GLU A 471 16.93 -14.65 -11.85
C GLU A 471 15.97 -13.53 -11.40
N GLN A 472 16.07 -12.34 -12.01
CA GLN A 472 15.13 -11.26 -11.76
C GLN A 472 13.87 -11.52 -12.56
N ILE A 473 12.72 -11.46 -11.89
CA ILE A 473 11.42 -11.65 -12.52
C ILE A 473 11.16 -10.51 -13.50
N ARG A 474 10.98 -10.87 -14.78
CA ARG A 474 10.61 -9.94 -15.83
C ARG A 474 9.12 -9.84 -16.05
N GLN A 475 8.41 -10.97 -15.92
CA GLN A 475 6.97 -11.07 -16.13
C GLN A 475 6.41 -12.30 -15.40
N MET A 476 5.20 -12.16 -14.86
CA MET A 476 4.42 -13.26 -14.29
C MET A 476 2.96 -13.16 -14.72
N ILE A 477 2.39 -14.27 -15.19
CA ILE A 477 1.04 -14.30 -15.76
C ILE A 477 0.30 -15.57 -15.37
N LEU A 478 -0.89 -15.40 -14.81
CA LEU A 478 -1.84 -16.49 -14.63
C LEU A 478 -2.48 -16.82 -15.97
N THR A 479 -2.22 -18.02 -16.49
CA THR A 479 -2.78 -18.50 -17.75
C THR A 479 -4.01 -19.35 -17.47
N LEU A 480 -5.04 -19.26 -18.34
CA LEU A 480 -6.25 -20.08 -18.19
C LEU A 480 -5.98 -21.55 -18.51
N THR A 481 -5.06 -21.80 -19.45
CA THR A 481 -4.64 -23.13 -19.89
C THR A 481 -3.12 -23.16 -20.10
N ASP A 482 -2.60 -24.35 -20.40
CA ASP A 482 -1.19 -24.57 -20.72
C ASP A 482 -0.84 -24.22 -22.19
N HIS A 483 -1.71 -23.53 -22.90
CA HIS A 483 -1.44 -23.11 -24.28
C HIS A 483 -0.61 -21.81 -24.32
N LEU A 484 0.45 -21.81 -25.14
CA LEU A 484 1.39 -20.69 -25.31
C LEU A 484 0.76 -19.40 -25.87
N HIS A 485 -0.40 -19.48 -26.54
CA HIS A 485 -1.08 -18.29 -27.06
C HIS A 485 -1.43 -17.26 -25.96
N HIS A 486 -1.59 -17.70 -24.70
CA HIS A 486 -1.86 -16.80 -23.57
C HIS A 486 -0.68 -15.89 -23.23
N ILE A 487 0.55 -16.23 -23.64
CA ILE A 487 1.77 -15.50 -23.30
C ILE A 487 2.37 -14.73 -24.49
N GLU A 488 1.75 -14.79 -25.67
CA GLU A 488 2.26 -14.14 -26.89
C GLU A 488 2.33 -12.61 -26.76
N HIS A 489 1.22 -11.96 -26.41
CA HIS A 489 1.19 -10.51 -26.23
C HIS A 489 2.13 -10.04 -25.09
N PRO A 490 2.17 -10.70 -23.92
CA PRO A 490 3.17 -10.40 -22.90
C PRO A 490 4.62 -10.45 -23.36
N LEU A 491 4.99 -11.46 -24.13
CA LEU A 491 6.35 -11.56 -24.69
C LEU A 491 6.64 -10.41 -25.65
N GLN A 492 5.67 -10.03 -26.49
CA GLN A 492 5.80 -8.87 -27.37
C GLN A 492 6.00 -7.57 -26.59
N ASP A 493 5.33 -7.40 -25.44
CA ASP A 493 5.53 -6.23 -24.57
C ASP A 493 6.92 -6.22 -23.93
N ILE A 494 7.48 -7.39 -23.62
CA ILE A 494 8.86 -7.49 -23.13
C ILE A 494 9.86 -7.10 -24.23
N ILE A 495 9.71 -7.63 -25.45
CA ILE A 495 10.56 -7.25 -26.59
C ILE A 495 10.49 -5.75 -26.86
N ARG A 496 9.27 -5.19 -26.86
CA ARG A 496 9.05 -3.75 -27.05
C ARG A 496 9.76 -2.95 -25.97
N SER A 497 9.59 -3.31 -24.70
CA SER A 497 10.20 -2.57 -23.60
C SER A 497 11.72 -2.70 -23.58
N LEU A 498 12.31 -3.84 -23.99
CA LEU A 498 13.77 -3.94 -24.18
C LEU A 498 14.26 -2.92 -25.21
N HIS A 499 13.59 -2.83 -26.36
CA HIS A 499 13.92 -1.86 -27.40
C HIS A 499 13.74 -0.41 -26.90
N GLU A 500 12.62 -0.09 -26.26
CA GLU A 500 12.34 1.26 -25.72
C GLU A 500 13.36 1.72 -24.68
N HIS A 501 13.93 0.80 -23.90
CA HIS A 501 14.97 1.10 -22.90
C HIS A 501 16.41 0.97 -23.44
N GLY A 502 16.59 0.67 -24.74
CA GLY A 502 17.91 0.53 -25.36
C GLY A 502 18.69 -0.70 -24.87
N HIS A 503 17.99 -1.73 -24.39
CA HIS A 503 18.60 -3.00 -24.00
C HIS A 503 18.87 -3.88 -25.22
N GLN A 504 19.79 -4.83 -25.05
CA GLN A 504 20.04 -5.87 -26.05
C GLN A 504 18.79 -6.75 -26.21
N PRO A 505 18.50 -7.24 -27.43
CA PRO A 505 17.42 -8.17 -27.63
C PRO A 505 17.74 -9.53 -26.97
N ILE A 506 16.68 -10.29 -26.71
CA ILE A 506 16.80 -11.67 -26.22
C ILE A 506 17.53 -12.50 -27.28
N SER A 507 18.65 -13.10 -26.90
CA SER A 507 19.47 -13.96 -27.77
C SER A 507 19.42 -15.43 -27.37
N LEU A 508 19.02 -15.71 -26.12
CA LEU A 508 18.93 -17.06 -25.58
C LEU A 508 17.64 -17.23 -24.77
N LEU A 509 17.00 -18.38 -24.91
CA LEU A 509 15.81 -18.76 -24.16
C LEU A 509 15.96 -20.17 -23.59
N TRP A 510 15.80 -20.32 -22.28
CA TRP A 510 15.71 -21.61 -21.60
C TRP A 510 14.26 -21.97 -21.29
N THR A 511 13.93 -23.22 -21.56
CA THR A 511 12.65 -23.86 -21.25
C THR A 511 12.87 -25.34 -20.97
N ASP A 512 12.02 -25.93 -20.14
CA ASP A 512 12.01 -27.37 -19.86
C ASP A 512 11.47 -28.18 -21.06
N ASN A 513 10.70 -27.56 -21.96
CA ASN A 513 10.05 -28.21 -23.09
C ASN A 513 10.43 -27.55 -24.43
N VAL A 514 11.72 -27.59 -24.77
CA VAL A 514 12.27 -27.01 -26.01
C VAL A 514 11.51 -27.48 -27.25
N ALA A 515 11.16 -28.77 -27.31
CA ALA A 515 10.48 -29.34 -28.47
C ALA A 515 9.10 -28.71 -28.73
N ALA A 516 8.31 -28.46 -27.68
CA ALA A 516 6.99 -27.85 -27.83
C ALA A 516 7.05 -26.33 -27.98
N ASP A 517 8.03 -25.68 -27.34
CA ASP A 517 8.10 -24.23 -27.24
C ASP A 517 8.83 -23.57 -28.41
N ARG A 518 9.80 -24.26 -29.03
CA ARG A 518 10.73 -23.67 -30.01
C ARG A 518 10.03 -22.91 -31.13
N GLN A 519 9.06 -23.54 -31.81
CA GLN A 519 8.39 -22.92 -32.96
C GLN A 519 7.65 -21.63 -32.55
N PHE A 520 7.03 -21.64 -31.36
CA PHE A 520 6.34 -20.47 -30.83
C PHE A 520 7.33 -19.39 -30.40
N ALA A 521 8.37 -19.75 -29.65
CA ALA A 521 9.39 -18.83 -29.16
C ALA A 521 10.11 -18.12 -30.32
N GLU A 522 10.59 -18.85 -31.31
CA GLU A 522 11.26 -18.26 -32.48
C GLU A 522 10.32 -17.40 -33.35
N ARG A 523 9.01 -17.66 -33.33
CA ARG A 523 8.02 -16.84 -34.02
C ARG A 523 7.82 -15.51 -33.32
N VAL A 524 7.74 -15.52 -31.99
CA VAL A 524 7.47 -14.31 -31.18
C VAL A 524 8.74 -13.51 -30.90
N ILE A 525 9.91 -14.17 -30.80
CA ILE A 525 11.22 -13.59 -30.54
C ILE A 525 12.13 -13.89 -31.74
N PRO A 526 12.10 -13.08 -32.82
CA PRO A 526 12.80 -13.39 -34.07
C PRO A 526 14.32 -13.43 -33.94
N THR A 527 14.88 -12.76 -32.93
CA THR A 527 16.32 -12.75 -32.64
C THR A 527 16.84 -14.11 -32.20
N LEU A 528 15.95 -15.01 -31.74
CA LEU A 528 16.27 -16.43 -31.54
C LEU A 528 16.48 -17.20 -32.85
N ARG A 529 16.39 -16.56 -34.03
CA ARG A 529 16.79 -17.18 -35.31
C ARG A 529 18.03 -16.53 -35.92
N ALA A 530 18.45 -15.38 -35.39
CA ALA A 530 19.61 -14.67 -35.89
C ALA A 530 20.88 -15.48 -35.58
N ASP A 531 21.73 -15.67 -36.58
CA ASP A 531 23.02 -16.36 -36.47
C ASP A 531 22.95 -17.80 -35.91
N ILE A 532 21.78 -18.43 -35.97
CA ILE A 532 21.63 -19.85 -35.61
C ILE A 532 22.01 -20.70 -36.81
N ASN A 533 23.27 -21.15 -36.83
CA ASN A 533 23.59 -22.42 -37.48
C ASN A 533 22.79 -23.48 -36.74
N SER A 534 21.67 -23.91 -37.32
CA SER A 534 20.91 -25.04 -36.82
C SER A 534 21.77 -26.30 -36.99
N GLU A 535 22.76 -26.48 -36.12
CA GLU A 535 23.17 -27.81 -35.70
C GLU A 535 21.98 -28.37 -34.91
N MET A 536 20.95 -28.75 -35.66
CA MET A 536 19.92 -29.64 -35.17
C MET A 536 20.65 -30.96 -34.98
N THR A 537 21.27 -31.09 -33.82
CA THR A 537 21.83 -32.32 -33.35
C THR A 537 20.65 -33.27 -33.31
N SER A 538 20.61 -34.20 -34.27
CA SER A 538 19.96 -35.48 -34.04
C SER A 538 20.36 -35.92 -32.61
N PRO A 539 19.51 -36.62 -31.85
CA PRO A 539 19.92 -37.24 -30.59
C PRO A 539 21.20 -38.10 -30.73
N SER A 540 21.61 -38.42 -31.96
CA SER A 540 22.99 -38.73 -32.35
C SER A 540 23.77 -37.48 -32.81
N THR A 541 24.41 -36.75 -31.91
CA THR A 541 25.34 -35.68 -32.32
C THR A 541 26.71 -36.25 -32.72
N PRO A 542 27.40 -35.73 -33.76
CA PRO A 542 28.75 -36.11 -34.15
C PRO A 542 29.84 -35.40 -33.31
N TYR A 543 29.53 -34.96 -32.10
CA TYR A 543 30.61 -34.74 -31.14
C TYR A 543 31.15 -36.14 -30.81
N PRO A 544 32.46 -36.38 -30.92
CA PRO A 544 33.01 -37.60 -30.36
C PRO A 544 32.51 -37.67 -28.91
N PRO A 545 32.02 -38.83 -28.44
CA PRO A 545 31.66 -38.99 -27.03
C PRO A 545 32.79 -38.35 -26.22
N ALA A 546 32.44 -37.51 -25.26
CA ALA A 546 33.42 -36.91 -24.37
C ALA A 546 34.13 -38.07 -23.68
N ASN A 547 35.27 -38.47 -24.25
CA ASN A 547 36.08 -39.51 -23.67
C ASN A 547 36.72 -38.84 -22.47
N VAL A 548 36.40 -39.40 -21.31
CA VAL A 548 37.17 -39.15 -20.11
C VAL A 548 38.65 -39.34 -20.49
N PRO A 549 39.50 -38.32 -20.32
CA PRO A 549 40.92 -38.46 -20.62
C PRO A 549 41.47 -39.72 -19.95
N ASP A 550 42.34 -40.47 -20.64
CA ASP A 550 42.87 -41.74 -20.12
C ASP A 550 43.64 -41.55 -18.79
N ASP A 551 44.04 -40.32 -18.47
CA ASP A 551 44.69 -39.89 -17.24
C ASP A 551 43.72 -39.40 -16.15
N LEU A 552 42.40 -39.34 -16.40
CA LEU A 552 41.42 -38.95 -15.39
C LEU A 552 41.14 -40.12 -14.44
N THR A 553 41.52 -39.95 -13.18
CA THR A 553 41.17 -40.89 -12.12
C THR A 553 39.82 -40.51 -11.51
N VAL A 554 38.80 -41.35 -11.72
CA VAL A 554 37.47 -41.13 -11.12
C VAL A 554 37.46 -41.74 -9.71
N HIS A 555 37.37 -40.87 -8.69
CA HIS A 555 37.21 -41.29 -7.30
C HIS A 555 35.74 -41.24 -6.89
N ILE A 556 35.11 -42.40 -6.68
CA ILE A 556 33.73 -42.49 -6.21
C ILE A 556 33.73 -42.47 -4.68
N ALA A 557 33.26 -41.37 -4.09
CA ALA A 557 33.07 -41.28 -2.64
C ALA A 557 31.74 -41.92 -2.23
N SER A 558 31.79 -43.07 -1.54
CA SER A 558 30.61 -43.87 -1.19
C SER A 558 30.04 -43.60 0.21
N THR A 559 30.64 -42.70 1.00
CA THR A 559 30.21 -42.36 2.36
C THR A 559 30.17 -40.85 2.55
N SER A 560 29.29 -40.34 3.44
CA SER A 560 29.18 -38.88 3.65
C SER A 560 30.49 -38.27 4.13
N THR A 561 31.23 -38.96 5.00
CA THR A 561 32.54 -38.51 5.49
C THR A 561 33.56 -38.37 4.36
N LEU A 562 33.58 -39.32 3.41
CA LEU A 562 34.50 -39.25 2.28
C LEU A 562 34.09 -38.15 1.28
N ILE A 563 32.79 -37.92 1.12
CA ILE A 563 32.27 -36.79 0.32
C ILE A 563 32.70 -35.46 0.95
N GLU A 564 32.48 -35.28 2.25
CA GLU A 564 32.87 -34.05 2.97
C GLU A 564 34.38 -33.81 2.91
N GLN A 565 35.20 -34.84 3.13
CA GLN A 565 36.66 -34.75 3.03
C GLN A 565 37.12 -34.39 1.62
N THR A 566 36.47 -34.96 0.59
CA THR A 566 36.78 -34.65 -0.82
C THR A 566 36.41 -33.21 -1.15
N CYS A 567 35.22 -32.74 -0.73
CA CYS A 567 34.81 -31.35 -0.89
C CYS A 567 35.76 -30.38 -0.19
N TRP A 568 36.20 -30.69 1.04
CA TRP A 568 37.19 -29.89 1.76
C TRP A 568 38.54 -29.84 1.04
N ALA A 569 39.03 -30.97 0.53
CA ALA A 569 40.28 -31.03 -0.23
C ALA A 569 40.19 -30.16 -1.50
N ILE A 570 39.11 -30.29 -2.28
CA ILE A 570 38.85 -29.48 -3.47
C ILE A 570 38.82 -27.98 -3.12
N MET A 571 38.07 -27.59 -2.08
CA MET A 571 38.00 -26.18 -1.67
C MET A 571 39.35 -25.64 -1.16
N SER A 572 40.17 -26.49 -0.53
CA SER A 572 41.51 -26.10 -0.07
C SER A 572 42.49 -25.88 -1.21
N GLU A 573 42.39 -26.65 -2.31
CA GLU A 573 43.25 -26.49 -3.49
C GLU A 573 42.81 -25.30 -4.37
N ILE A 574 41.51 -25.01 -4.46
CA ILE A 574 40.99 -23.86 -5.22
C ILE A 574 41.43 -22.51 -4.61
N GLY A 575 41.77 -22.48 -3.32
CA GLY A 575 42.25 -21.27 -2.64
C GLY A 575 43.68 -20.85 -2.99
N ASP A 576 44.45 -21.70 -3.67
CA ASP A 576 45.88 -21.49 -3.95
C ASP A 576 46.11 -21.31 -5.46
N GLU A 577 45.98 -20.07 -5.95
CA GLU A 577 46.08 -19.68 -7.38
C GLU A 577 47.42 -20.09 -8.04
N THR A 578 48.41 -20.54 -7.27
CA THR A 578 49.77 -20.84 -7.73
C THR A 578 49.97 -22.21 -8.35
N THR A 579 49.00 -23.15 -8.26
CA THR A 579 49.26 -24.54 -8.68
C THR A 579 49.00 -24.84 -10.16
N GLY A 580 48.35 -23.94 -10.91
CA GLY A 580 48.12 -24.12 -12.36
C GLY A 580 47.34 -25.38 -12.76
N ARG A 581 46.72 -26.07 -11.79
CA ARG A 581 45.94 -27.29 -12.01
C ARG A 581 44.48 -26.92 -12.21
N THR A 582 43.95 -27.30 -13.37
CA THR A 582 42.52 -27.18 -13.66
C THR A 582 41.78 -28.33 -12.98
N ILE A 583 40.97 -28.03 -11.96
CA ILE A 583 40.06 -29.00 -11.34
C ILE A 583 38.68 -28.84 -11.98
N THR A 584 38.21 -29.88 -12.67
CA THR A 584 36.84 -29.93 -13.21
C THR A 584 36.00 -30.81 -12.29
N VAL A 585 35.03 -30.21 -11.60
CA VAL A 585 34.06 -30.92 -10.75
C VAL A 585 32.75 -31.04 -11.52
N GLY A 586 32.26 -32.27 -11.70
CA GLY A 586 31.03 -32.58 -12.43
C GLY A 586 30.16 -33.59 -11.69
#